data_AF-A0A454C9K7-F1
#
_entry.id   AF-A0A454C9K7-F1
#
_cell.length_a   1.000
_cell.length_b   1.000
_cell.length_c   1.000
_cell.angle_alpha   90.00
_cell.angle_beta   90.00
_cell.angle_gamma   90.00
#
_symmetry.space_group_name_H-M   'P 1'
#
loop_
_entity.id
_entity.type
_entity.pdbx_description
1 polymer ?
#
loop_
_entity_poly.entity_id
_entity_poly.type
_entity_poly.pdbx_seq_one_letter_code
_entity_poly.pdbx_strand_id
1 'polypeptide(L)'
;MKKIILSIGAVLVLASPIISASCVSTDENTAKANEIYTNKSGIFNSSQLEAIKNDFVFELTEQSKMLKNNYGNKALADELKKICKDYELQINLSPSENNKLAGLRLINNANFLKLFKVVKPNLGVNHQLIINFKIDNNNNISLIYDIYCKDVKTYDAKDQEIKLDLE
;
A
#
# COMPACT_ATOMS: atom_id res chain seq x y z
N MET A 1 15.10 28.45 69.12
CA MET A 1 15.55 27.07 68.83
C MET A 1 14.68 26.48 67.73
N LYS A 2 15.31 25.74 66.82
CA LYS A 2 14.76 24.85 65.77
C LYS A 2 13.96 25.48 64.60
N LYS A 3 14.67 25.52 63.46
CA LYS A 3 14.18 25.54 62.08
C LYS A 3 13.28 24.32 61.82
N ILE A 4 12.19 24.50 61.08
CA ILE A 4 11.73 23.49 60.11
C ILE A 4 11.23 24.25 58.87
N ILE A 5 11.98 24.08 57.79
CA ILE A 5 11.63 24.47 56.42
C ILE A 5 10.71 23.37 55.90
N LEU A 6 9.49 23.70 55.49
CA LEU A 6 8.68 22.79 54.67
C LEU A 6 8.63 23.34 53.25
N SER A 7 9.49 22.78 52.40
CA SER A 7 9.41 22.91 50.95
C SER A 7 8.21 22.12 50.45
N ILE A 8 7.11 22.80 50.14
CA ILE A 8 6.01 22.20 49.38
C ILE A 8 6.35 22.42 47.91
N GLY A 9 6.84 21.36 47.27
CA GLY A 9 7.15 21.33 45.85
C GLY A 9 5.88 21.53 45.04
N ALA A 10 5.89 22.55 44.18
CA ALA A 10 4.91 22.73 43.14
C ALA A 10 5.13 21.66 42.06
N VAL A 11 4.30 20.61 42.07
CA VAL A 11 4.18 19.71 40.92
C VAL A 11 3.17 20.34 39.97
N LEU A 12 3.69 21.15 39.04
CA LEU A 12 2.96 21.59 37.85
C LEU A 12 2.74 20.35 36.96
N VAL A 13 1.62 19.66 37.15
CA VAL A 13 1.13 18.68 36.18
C VAL A 13 0.54 19.47 35.01
N LEU A 14 1.37 19.73 34.00
CA LEU A 14 0.92 20.17 32.70
C LEU A 14 0.13 19.02 32.06
N ALA A 15 -1.18 19.02 32.25
CA ALA A 15 -2.09 18.17 31.50
C ALA A 15 -2.15 18.69 30.06
N SER A 16 -1.29 18.15 29.20
CA SER A 16 -1.41 18.31 27.75
C SER A 16 -2.71 17.64 27.31
N PRO A 17 -3.62 18.34 26.59
CA PRO A 17 -4.70 17.64 25.92
C PRO A 17 -4.09 16.79 24.81
N ILE A 18 -4.10 15.47 24.98
CA ILE A 18 -3.89 14.53 23.88
C ILE A 18 -5.12 14.66 22.99
N ILE A 19 -5.07 15.58 22.04
CA ILE A 19 -5.99 15.59 20.91
C ILE A 19 -5.61 14.35 20.10
N SER A 20 -6.27 13.22 20.39
CA SER A 20 -6.30 12.09 19.49
C SER A 20 -7.13 12.51 18.29
N ALA A 21 -6.45 13.11 17.30
CA ALA A 21 -6.99 13.26 15.97
C ALA A 21 -7.11 11.85 15.38
N SER A 22 -8.25 11.20 15.61
CA SER A 22 -8.66 10.10 14.77
C SER A 22 -9.07 10.73 13.43
N CYS A 23 -8.10 10.86 12.53
CA CYS A 23 -8.35 11.14 11.13
C CYS A 23 -8.98 9.88 10.53
N VAL A 24 -10.26 9.65 10.81
CA VAL A 24 -11.10 8.83 9.95
C VAL A 24 -11.47 9.72 8.78
N SER A 25 -10.64 9.69 7.73
CA SER A 25 -11.08 10.13 6.40
C SER A 25 -12.09 9.11 5.90
N THR A 26 -13.36 9.28 6.27
CA THR A 26 -14.49 8.62 5.63
C THR A 26 -14.72 9.27 4.29
N ASP A 27 -13.91 8.86 3.31
CA ASP A 27 -14.41 8.78 1.95
C ASP A 27 -15.43 7.63 1.96
N GLU A 28 -16.69 7.93 1.69
CA GLU A 28 -17.80 6.94 1.71
C GLU A 28 -17.57 5.77 0.72
N ASN A 29 -16.69 5.96 -0.27
CA ASN A 29 -16.24 4.88 -1.16
C ASN A 29 -15.32 3.87 -0.45
N THR A 30 -14.49 4.33 0.48
CA THR A 30 -13.58 3.48 1.26
C THR A 30 -14.35 2.66 2.31
N ALA A 31 -15.46 3.20 2.82
CA ALA A 31 -16.33 2.50 3.77
C ALA A 31 -17.08 1.33 3.12
N LYS A 32 -17.55 1.46 1.86
CA LYS A 32 -18.23 0.37 1.14
C LYS A 32 -17.28 -0.75 0.70
N ALA A 33 -16.04 -0.44 0.33
CA ALA A 33 -15.03 -1.47 0.04
C ALA A 33 -14.67 -2.33 1.27
N ASN A 34 -14.88 -1.80 2.48
CA ASN A 34 -14.52 -2.48 3.73
C ASN A 34 -15.51 -3.58 4.18
N GLU A 35 -16.73 -3.66 3.65
CA GLU A 35 -17.71 -4.68 4.09
C GLU A 35 -17.76 -5.95 3.22
N ILE A 36 -17.25 -5.92 1.99
CA ILE A 36 -17.51 -7.00 1.01
C ILE A 36 -16.67 -8.26 1.30
N TYR A 37 -15.50 -8.12 1.93
CA TYR A 37 -14.51 -9.21 2.04
C TYR A 37 -14.09 -9.54 3.48
N THR A 38 -14.54 -8.79 4.48
CA THR A 38 -13.91 -8.78 5.81
C THR A 38 -14.23 -9.97 6.71
N ASN A 39 -15.17 -10.86 6.35
CA ASN A 39 -15.60 -11.95 7.24
C ASN A 39 -15.83 -13.32 6.55
N LYS A 40 -15.40 -13.53 5.30
CA LYS A 40 -15.54 -14.85 4.66
C LYS A 40 -14.26 -15.67 4.84
N SER A 41 -14.34 -16.72 5.65
CA SER A 41 -13.34 -17.79 5.66
C SER A 41 -13.43 -18.58 4.36
N GLY A 42 -12.29 -19.00 3.82
CA GLY A 42 -12.19 -19.79 2.59
C GLY A 42 -11.83 -18.96 1.35
N ILE A 43 -11.77 -19.67 0.22
CA ILE A 43 -11.28 -19.16 -1.07
C ILE A 43 -12.25 -18.14 -1.67
N PHE A 44 -11.70 -17.07 -2.26
CA PHE A 44 -12.49 -16.11 -3.02
C PHE A 44 -13.04 -16.75 -4.31
N ASN A 45 -14.32 -16.54 -4.59
CA ASN A 45 -14.90 -16.94 -5.88
C ASN A 45 -14.56 -15.92 -6.98
N SER A 46 -14.82 -16.28 -8.24
CA SER A 46 -14.48 -15.45 -9.40
C SER A 46 -15.10 -14.05 -9.37
N SER A 47 -16.34 -13.89 -8.90
CA SER A 47 -16.97 -12.58 -8.78
C SER A 47 -16.30 -11.70 -7.73
N GLN A 48 -15.84 -12.30 -6.62
CA GLN A 48 -15.07 -11.59 -5.60
C GLN A 48 -13.69 -11.18 -6.11
N LEU A 49 -13.00 -12.07 -6.83
CA LEU A 49 -11.70 -11.77 -7.43
C LEU A 49 -11.79 -10.63 -8.46
N GLU A 50 -12.85 -10.61 -9.27
CA GLU A 50 -13.08 -9.53 -10.24
C GLU A 50 -13.38 -8.20 -9.53
N ALA A 51 -14.20 -8.22 -8.47
CA ALA A 51 -14.47 -7.04 -7.68
C ALA A 51 -13.19 -6.50 -7.00
N ILE A 52 -12.36 -7.40 -6.43
CA ILE A 52 -11.05 -7.05 -5.87
C ILE A 52 -10.15 -6.41 -6.91
N LYS A 53 -10.14 -6.92 -8.15
CA LYS A 53 -9.37 -6.35 -9.25
C LYS A 53 -9.85 -4.95 -9.62
N ASN A 54 -11.15 -4.70 -9.62
CA ASN A 54 -11.75 -3.40 -9.92
C ASN A 54 -11.54 -2.37 -8.81
N ASP A 55 -11.38 -2.81 -7.56
CA ASP A 55 -11.09 -1.95 -6.42
C ASP A 55 -9.60 -1.51 -6.36
N PHE A 56 -8.73 -2.12 -7.16
CA PHE A 56 -7.34 -1.68 -7.29
C PHE A 56 -7.24 -0.40 -8.11
N VAL A 57 -6.57 0.60 -7.54
CA VAL A 57 -6.18 1.82 -8.26
C VAL A 57 -4.66 1.81 -8.40
N PHE A 58 -4.17 1.98 -9.62
CA PHE A 58 -2.75 2.17 -9.91
C PHE A 58 -2.58 3.20 -11.02
N GLU A 59 -2.29 4.43 -10.61
CA GLU A 59 -2.33 5.62 -11.47
C GLU A 59 -1.05 6.47 -11.27
N LEU A 60 -0.75 7.32 -12.25
CA LEU A 60 0.25 8.37 -12.10
C LEU A 60 -0.26 9.52 -11.23
N THR A 61 0.63 10.08 -10.41
CA THR A 61 0.39 11.39 -9.80
C THR A 61 0.52 12.51 -10.86
N GLU A 62 -0.04 13.70 -10.59
CA GLU A 62 0.10 14.86 -11.48
C GLU A 62 1.57 15.20 -11.78
N GLN A 63 2.45 15.12 -10.77
CA GLN A 63 3.88 15.33 -10.95
C GLN A 63 4.49 14.31 -11.93
N SER A 64 4.06 13.06 -11.89
CA SER A 64 4.55 12.01 -12.77
C SER A 64 3.96 12.05 -14.15
N LYS A 65 2.74 12.55 -14.31
CA LYS A 65 2.18 12.88 -15.64
C LYS A 65 3.08 13.90 -16.33
N MET A 66 3.53 14.94 -15.63
CA MET A 66 4.50 15.90 -16.17
C MET A 66 5.86 15.26 -16.51
N LEU A 67 6.39 14.41 -15.62
CA LEU A 67 7.66 13.70 -15.88
C LEU A 67 7.56 12.81 -17.12
N LYS A 68 6.47 12.04 -17.25
CA LYS A 68 6.19 11.21 -18.42
C LYS A 68 6.06 12.03 -19.70
N ASN A 69 5.36 13.15 -19.66
CA ASN A 69 5.16 13.99 -20.84
C ASN A 69 6.47 14.62 -21.33
N ASN A 70 7.38 14.96 -20.41
CA ASN A 70 8.66 15.59 -20.74
C ASN A 70 9.75 14.58 -21.15
N TYR A 71 9.79 13.40 -20.51
CA TYR A 71 10.91 12.45 -20.62
C TYR A 71 10.51 11.03 -21.01
N GLY A 72 9.22 10.77 -21.22
CA GLY A 72 8.67 9.48 -21.61
C GLY A 72 8.63 8.43 -20.48
N ASN A 73 8.14 7.25 -20.83
CA ASN A 73 7.96 6.12 -19.89
C ASN A 73 9.29 5.62 -19.30
N LYS A 74 10.41 5.81 -20.03
CA LYS A 74 11.73 5.40 -19.56
C LYS A 74 12.14 6.09 -18.25
N ALA A 75 11.84 7.38 -18.09
CA ALA A 75 12.17 8.10 -16.87
C ALA A 75 11.42 7.53 -15.65
N LEU A 76 10.12 7.26 -15.79
CA LEU A 76 9.33 6.62 -14.74
C LEU A 76 9.85 5.22 -14.39
N ALA A 77 10.15 4.42 -15.41
CA ALA A 77 10.68 3.07 -15.23
C ALA A 77 12.03 3.06 -14.50
N ASP A 78 12.91 4.00 -14.82
CA ASP A 78 14.22 4.11 -14.17
C ASP A 78 14.09 4.56 -12.70
N GLU A 79 13.19 5.50 -12.39
CA GLU A 79 12.91 5.88 -11.01
C GLU A 79 12.29 4.72 -10.21
N LEU A 80 11.33 3.99 -10.78
CA LEU A 80 10.76 2.81 -10.14
C LEU A 80 11.84 1.74 -9.86
N LYS A 81 12.75 1.48 -10.81
CA LYS A 81 13.88 0.55 -10.62
C LYS A 81 14.77 0.96 -9.44
N LYS A 82 15.07 2.25 -9.29
CA LYS A 82 15.86 2.76 -8.16
C LYS A 82 15.16 2.47 -6.83
N ILE A 83 13.87 2.81 -6.75
CA ILE A 83 13.08 2.58 -5.53
C ILE A 83 12.98 1.09 -5.21
N CYS A 84 12.70 0.23 -6.20
CA CYS A 84 12.62 -1.22 -6.00
C CYS A 84 13.93 -1.81 -5.46
N LYS A 85 15.09 -1.29 -5.89
CA LYS A 85 16.40 -1.74 -5.40
C LYS A 85 16.55 -1.52 -3.89
N ASP A 86 16.07 -0.40 -3.35
CA ASP A 86 16.12 -0.10 -1.91
C ASP A 86 15.27 -1.07 -1.06
N TYR A 87 14.34 -1.78 -1.69
CA TYR A 87 13.46 -2.78 -1.09
C TYR A 87 13.81 -4.22 -1.47
N GLU A 88 14.95 -4.43 -2.16
CA GLU A 88 15.38 -5.74 -2.67
C GLU A 88 14.31 -6.42 -3.56
N LEU A 89 13.46 -5.61 -4.20
CA LEU A 89 12.42 -6.07 -5.11
C LEU A 89 12.98 -6.21 -6.53
N GLN A 90 12.93 -7.44 -7.03
CA GLN A 90 13.30 -7.75 -8.40
C GLN A 90 12.09 -7.57 -9.32
N ILE A 91 12.18 -6.59 -10.22
CA ILE A 91 11.17 -6.31 -11.24
C ILE A 91 11.14 -7.44 -12.27
N ASN A 92 9.98 -7.69 -12.87
CA ASN A 92 9.73 -8.74 -13.86
C ASN A 92 9.82 -10.18 -13.33
N LEU A 93 9.71 -10.36 -12.01
CA LEU A 93 9.50 -11.66 -11.38
C LEU A 93 8.11 -11.73 -10.77
N SER A 94 7.52 -12.92 -10.77
CA SER A 94 6.29 -13.20 -10.04
C SER A 94 6.41 -12.78 -8.58
N PRO A 95 5.31 -12.33 -7.94
CA PRO A 95 5.27 -12.14 -6.51
C PRO A 95 5.75 -13.41 -5.77
N SER A 96 6.53 -13.24 -4.71
CA SER A 96 7.15 -14.37 -3.99
C SER A 96 6.89 -14.27 -2.50
N GLU A 97 6.65 -15.42 -1.86
CA GLU A 97 6.50 -15.53 -0.40
C GLU A 97 7.73 -15.03 0.35
N ASN A 98 8.93 -15.19 -0.23
CA ASN A 98 10.18 -14.75 0.36
C ASN A 98 10.21 -13.23 0.56
N ASN A 99 9.54 -12.47 -0.31
CA ASN A 99 9.50 -11.00 -0.30
C ASN A 99 8.08 -10.46 -0.07
N LYS A 100 7.23 -11.23 0.63
CA LYS A 100 5.78 -10.99 0.72
C LYS A 100 5.36 -9.61 1.26
N LEU A 101 6.24 -8.93 2.01
CA LEU A 101 5.99 -7.60 2.56
C LEU A 101 6.74 -6.49 1.83
N ALA A 102 7.72 -6.82 0.98
CA ALA A 102 8.56 -5.81 0.34
C ALA A 102 7.73 -4.90 -0.57
N GLY A 103 6.86 -5.48 -1.42
CA GLY A 103 5.95 -4.72 -2.26
C GLY A 103 5.00 -3.82 -1.47
N LEU A 104 4.41 -4.35 -0.39
CA LEU A 104 3.53 -3.59 0.50
C LEU A 104 4.26 -2.43 1.19
N ARG A 105 5.52 -2.62 1.59
CA ARG A 105 6.33 -1.54 2.18
C ARG A 105 6.69 -0.49 1.13
N LEU A 106 7.04 -0.92 -0.08
CA LEU A 106 7.38 -0.03 -1.18
C LEU A 106 6.21 0.88 -1.58
N ILE A 107 4.99 0.34 -1.70
CA ILE A 107 3.83 1.19 -2.08
C ILE A 107 3.46 2.25 -1.04
N ASN A 108 3.97 2.11 0.20
CA ASN A 108 3.82 3.10 1.27
C ASN A 108 5.04 4.04 1.38
N ASN A 109 6.06 3.89 0.52
CA ASN A 109 7.26 4.71 0.53
C ASN A 109 6.97 6.10 -0.04
N ALA A 110 7.52 7.15 0.60
CA ALA A 110 7.30 8.53 0.16
C ALA A 110 7.79 8.82 -1.27
N ASN A 111 8.90 8.24 -1.71
CA ASN A 111 9.39 8.41 -3.09
C ASN A 111 8.53 7.66 -4.10
N PHE A 112 8.01 6.49 -3.73
CA PHE A 112 7.03 5.80 -4.56
C PHE A 112 5.73 6.61 -4.68
N LEU A 113 5.21 7.14 -3.57
CA LEU A 113 3.97 7.92 -3.52
C LEU A 113 4.05 9.27 -4.23
N LYS A 114 5.26 9.84 -4.40
CA LYS A 114 5.46 10.99 -5.31
C LYS A 114 5.19 10.59 -6.76
N LEU A 115 5.47 9.34 -7.11
CA LEU A 115 5.40 8.87 -8.48
C LEU A 115 4.03 8.28 -8.84
N PHE A 116 3.51 7.42 -7.96
CA PHE A 116 2.34 6.61 -8.22
C PHE A 116 1.33 6.74 -7.08
N LYS A 117 0.05 6.73 -7.45
CA LYS A 117 -1.07 6.54 -6.54
C LYS A 117 -1.46 5.07 -6.57
N VAL A 118 -1.44 4.42 -5.41
CA VAL A 118 -1.90 3.03 -5.24
C VAL A 118 -2.98 2.98 -4.18
N VAL A 119 -4.17 2.53 -4.55
CA VAL A 119 -5.21 2.10 -3.60
C VAL A 119 -5.34 0.60 -3.73
N LYS A 120 -5.15 -0.11 -2.62
CA LYS A 120 -5.27 -1.55 -2.56
C LYS A 120 -6.64 -1.95 -1.97
N PRO A 121 -7.26 -3.04 -2.43
CA PRO A 121 -8.48 -3.57 -1.85
C PRO A 121 -8.24 -4.03 -0.41
N ASN A 122 -9.32 -4.00 0.39
CA ASN A 122 -9.32 -4.61 1.71
C ASN A 122 -9.71 -6.09 1.59
N LEU A 123 -8.75 -6.99 1.77
CA LEU A 123 -8.97 -8.44 1.63
C LEU A 123 -9.41 -9.12 2.94
N GLY A 124 -9.62 -8.35 4.02
CA GLY A 124 -9.85 -8.89 5.34
C GLY A 124 -8.59 -9.49 5.98
N VAL A 125 -8.77 -10.14 7.12
CA VAL A 125 -7.65 -10.64 7.93
C VAL A 125 -7.10 -11.98 7.46
N ASN A 126 -7.84 -12.78 6.69
CA ASN A 126 -7.42 -14.12 6.30
C ASN A 126 -6.67 -14.19 4.96
N HIS A 127 -6.67 -13.09 4.20
CA HIS A 127 -6.01 -13.01 2.92
C HIS A 127 -4.82 -12.06 2.99
N GLN A 128 -3.75 -12.44 2.31
CA GLN A 128 -2.55 -11.63 2.19
C GLN A 128 -2.36 -11.23 0.73
N LEU A 129 -2.25 -9.92 0.50
CA LEU A 129 -1.83 -9.37 -0.77
C LEU A 129 -0.30 -9.40 -0.88
N ILE A 130 0.22 -9.89 -1.99
CA ILE A 130 1.65 -9.83 -2.32
C ILE A 130 1.80 -9.05 -3.62
N ILE A 131 2.66 -8.03 -3.63
CA ILE A 131 2.81 -7.10 -4.76
C ILE A 131 4.23 -7.18 -5.30
N ASN A 132 4.36 -7.12 -6.61
CA ASN A 132 5.59 -6.80 -7.33
C ASN A 132 5.28 -5.93 -8.56
N PHE A 133 6.29 -5.63 -9.38
CA PHE A 133 6.15 -4.77 -10.56
C PHE A 133 6.76 -5.41 -11.79
N LYS A 134 6.21 -5.03 -12.94
CA LYS A 134 6.68 -5.41 -14.27
C LYS A 134 6.94 -4.16 -15.08
N ILE A 135 8.04 -4.16 -15.83
CA ILE A 135 8.40 -3.15 -16.80
C ILE A 135 8.64 -3.86 -18.13
N ASP A 136 7.80 -3.56 -19.13
CA ASP A 136 7.91 -4.16 -20.46
C ASP A 136 9.03 -3.53 -21.29
N ASN A 137 9.22 -4.04 -22.52
CA ASN A 137 10.25 -3.54 -23.44
C ASN A 137 10.03 -2.08 -23.87
N ASN A 138 8.81 -1.57 -23.75
CA ASN A 138 8.45 -0.18 -24.04
C ASN A 138 8.50 0.71 -22.79
N ASN A 139 9.00 0.19 -21.67
CA ASN A 139 9.01 0.83 -20.35
C ASN A 139 7.62 1.10 -19.77
N ASN A 140 6.58 0.43 -20.26
CA ASN A 140 5.28 0.47 -19.60
C ASN A 140 5.37 -0.29 -18.29
N ILE A 141 4.76 0.29 -17.26
CA ILE A 141 4.78 -0.23 -15.90
C ILE A 141 3.46 -0.92 -15.62
N SER A 142 3.52 -2.09 -15.01
CA SER A 142 2.36 -2.78 -14.43
C SER A 142 2.66 -3.16 -13.00
N LEU A 143 1.63 -3.10 -12.15
CA LEU A 143 1.62 -3.74 -10.84
C LEU A 143 1.19 -5.19 -11.04
N ILE A 144 1.93 -6.13 -10.47
CA ILE A 144 1.56 -7.53 -10.44
C ILE A 144 1.28 -7.97 -9.01
N TYR A 145 0.25 -8.79 -8.80
CA TYR A 145 -0.13 -9.21 -7.47
C TYR A 145 -0.63 -10.65 -7.39
N ASP A 146 -0.43 -11.20 -6.20
CA ASP A 146 -0.98 -12.48 -5.75
C ASP A 146 -1.89 -12.25 -4.54
N ILE A 147 -2.91 -13.08 -4.40
CA ILE A 147 -3.75 -13.15 -3.20
C ILE A 147 -3.57 -14.53 -2.59
N TYR A 148 -3.02 -14.56 -1.37
CA TYR A 148 -2.78 -15.79 -0.62
C TYR A 148 -3.78 -15.93 0.53
N CYS A 149 -4.57 -17.00 0.53
CA CYS A 149 -5.45 -17.35 1.63
C CYS A 149 -4.68 -18.09 2.74
N LYS A 150 -4.61 -17.50 3.93
CA LYS A 150 -3.88 -18.04 5.07
C LYS A 150 -4.59 -19.23 5.73
N ASP A 151 -5.92 -19.28 5.65
CA ASP A 151 -6.73 -20.34 6.26
C ASP A 151 -6.45 -21.70 5.61
N VAL A 152 -6.45 -21.73 4.28
CA VAL A 152 -6.29 -22.95 3.48
C VAL A 152 -4.92 -23.08 2.81
N LYS A 153 -4.02 -22.11 3.06
CA LYS A 153 -2.61 -22.11 2.62
C LYS A 153 -2.44 -22.25 1.10
N THR A 154 -3.25 -21.56 0.32
CA THR A 154 -3.16 -21.54 -1.15
C THR A 154 -3.47 -20.15 -1.70
N TYR A 155 -3.22 -19.97 -3.00
CA TYR A 155 -3.48 -18.72 -3.71
C TYR A 155 -4.90 -18.70 -4.27
N ASP A 156 -5.66 -17.64 -3.96
CA ASP A 156 -6.93 -17.34 -4.64
C ASP A 156 -6.67 -16.78 -6.04
N ALA A 157 -5.57 -16.03 -6.19
CA ALA A 157 -5.16 -15.45 -7.45
C ALA A 157 -3.63 -15.38 -7.52
N LYS A 158 -3.07 -15.63 -8.71
CA LYS A 158 -1.63 -15.54 -8.98
C LYS A 158 -1.36 -14.72 -10.22
N ASP A 159 -0.26 -13.97 -10.21
CA ASP A 159 0.28 -13.19 -11.32
C ASP A 159 -0.75 -12.27 -11.97
N GLN A 160 -1.67 -11.72 -11.18
CA GLN A 160 -2.66 -10.78 -11.67
C GLN A 160 -1.99 -9.46 -12.02
N GLU A 161 -2.34 -8.88 -13.16
CA GLU A 161 -1.68 -7.68 -13.67
C GLU A 161 -2.68 -6.50 -13.70
N ILE A 162 -2.27 -5.37 -13.09
CA ILE A 162 -2.91 -4.06 -13.22
C ILE A 162 -1.94 -3.18 -14.01
N LYS A 163 -2.34 -2.79 -15.22
CA LYS A 163 -1.56 -1.85 -16.03
C LYS A 163 -1.65 -0.47 -15.38
N LEU A 164 -0.54 0.26 -15.40
CA LEU A 164 -0.54 1.65 -14.96
C LEU A 164 -1.48 2.47 -15.84
N ASP A 165 -2.47 3.11 -15.21
CA ASP A 165 -3.32 4.06 -15.90
C ASP A 165 -2.53 5.35 -16.20
N LEU A 166 -2.67 5.83 -17.44
CA LEU A 166 -1.93 6.95 -17.99
C LEU A 166 -2.80 8.20 -18.20
N GLU A 167 -4.11 8.10 -17.96
CA GLU A 167 -5.10 9.19 -18.10
C GLU A 167 -5.06 10.18 -16.93
#